data_AF-G1FKS3-F1
#
_entry.id   AF-G1FKS3-F1
#
_cell.length_a   1.000
_cell.length_b   1.000
_cell.length_c   1.000
_cell.angle_alpha   90.00
_cell.angle_beta   90.00
_cell.angle_gamma   90.00
#
_symmetry.space_group_name_H-M   'P 1'
#
loop_
_entity.id
_entity.type
_entity.pdbx_description
1 polymer ?
#
loop_
_entity_poly.entity_id
_entity_poly.type
_entity_poly.pdbx_seq_one_letter_code
_entity_poly.pdbx_strand_id
1 'polypeptide(L)'
;YVAAATHLNLQDIIVDRPSPTSLDTIVAATGVSEDLLRRILRGCAQRFIFEEVAPDQYAHTDASKMLRMTGIHALVGLSCDEVMRSGAYFSDFLQQTKGKPPSWNVPSPFSLAFDPTKGLFDYYSTVDEVRGRRFDLGMGGTEATKPLVEEMFDFSSLPEGSTVVDVGGGRGHLSRRVSQKHPHLTFIVQDLPAVIHGVEDTDKVTMMEHDIRRPNPVRGADVYLLRSILHDYPDAACMSVFSNFVTAMEPSKV
;
A
#
# COMPACT_ATOMS: atom_id res chain seq x y z
N TYR A 1 -3.72 20.02 -0.96
CA TYR A 1 -5.11 20.19 -1.45
C TYR A 1 -5.82 18.85 -1.60
N VAL A 2 -5.33 17.87 -2.37
CA VAL A 2 -6.00 16.56 -2.49
C VAL A 2 -6.23 15.88 -1.14
N ALA A 3 -5.23 15.86 -0.25
CA ALA A 3 -5.39 15.31 1.10
C ALA A 3 -6.53 15.96 1.90
N ALA A 4 -6.68 17.29 1.78
CA ALA A 4 -7.77 18.02 2.44
C ALA A 4 -9.12 17.68 1.79
N ALA A 5 -9.18 17.58 0.46
CA ALA A 5 -10.38 17.17 -0.25
C ALA A 5 -10.83 15.74 0.14
N THR A 6 -9.89 14.82 0.20
CA THR A 6 -10.10 13.43 0.64
C THR A 6 -10.53 13.37 2.11
N HIS A 7 -9.90 14.14 3.00
CA HIS A 7 -10.28 14.24 4.41
C HIS A 7 -11.70 14.78 4.62
N LEU A 8 -12.11 15.74 3.78
CA LEU A 8 -13.46 16.33 3.79
C LEU A 8 -14.49 15.50 3.00
N ASN A 9 -14.08 14.35 2.45
CA ASN A 9 -14.89 13.49 1.59
C ASN A 9 -15.56 14.21 0.42
N LEU A 10 -14.85 15.19 -0.19
CA LEU A 10 -15.42 15.97 -1.30
C LEU A 10 -15.78 15.09 -2.51
N GLN A 11 -15.10 13.96 -2.68
CA GLN A 11 -15.41 12.99 -3.73
C GLN A 11 -16.80 12.34 -3.56
N ASP A 12 -17.34 12.29 -2.34
CA ASP A 12 -18.64 11.71 -2.04
C ASP A 12 -19.75 12.78 -1.99
N ILE A 13 -19.37 14.03 -1.74
CA ILE A 13 -20.29 15.19 -1.71
C ILE A 13 -20.59 15.70 -3.12
N ILE A 14 -19.58 15.76 -3.99
CA ILE A 14 -19.76 16.19 -5.38
C ILE A 14 -20.52 15.10 -6.15
N VAL A 15 -21.61 15.47 -6.81
CA VAL A 15 -22.45 14.53 -7.56
C VAL A 15 -21.85 14.20 -8.92
N ASP A 16 -22.21 13.03 -9.46
CA ASP A 16 -21.85 12.65 -10.82
C ASP A 16 -22.58 13.51 -11.86
N ARG A 17 -21.94 13.67 -13.03
CA ARG A 17 -22.49 14.37 -14.19
C ARG A 17 -23.88 13.80 -14.56
N PRO A 18 -24.80 14.62 -15.13
CA PRO A 18 -24.54 15.87 -15.86
C PRO A 18 -24.50 17.14 -15.00
N SER A 19 -24.94 17.10 -13.75
CA SER A 19 -25.09 18.30 -12.92
C SER A 19 -23.82 18.60 -12.14
N PRO A 20 -23.32 19.86 -12.15
CA PRO A 20 -22.28 20.26 -11.21
C PRO A 20 -22.85 20.43 -9.80
N THR A 21 -21.96 20.39 -8.81
CA THR A 21 -22.25 20.71 -7.41
C THR A 21 -21.76 22.12 -7.09
N SER A 22 -22.62 22.96 -6.52
CA SER A 22 -22.26 24.33 -6.15
C SER A 22 -21.37 24.38 -4.91
N LEU A 23 -20.53 25.41 -4.80
CA LEU A 23 -19.74 25.66 -3.59
C LEU A 23 -20.62 25.76 -2.33
N ASP A 24 -21.77 26.44 -2.40
CA ASP A 24 -22.72 26.56 -1.29
C ASP A 24 -23.21 25.19 -0.78
N THR A 25 -23.46 24.25 -1.69
CA THR A 25 -23.85 22.88 -1.34
C THR A 25 -22.72 22.17 -0.59
N ILE A 26 -21.48 22.35 -1.05
CA ILE A 26 -20.30 21.76 -0.42
C ILE A 26 -20.04 22.39 0.96
N VAL A 27 -20.22 23.71 1.10
CA VAL A 27 -20.17 24.43 2.38
C VAL A 27 -21.21 23.87 3.34
N ALA A 28 -22.46 23.74 2.90
CA ALA A 28 -23.54 23.19 3.72
C ALA A 28 -23.29 21.74 4.17
N ALA A 29 -22.69 20.91 3.30
CA ALA A 29 -22.41 19.51 3.61
C ALA A 29 -21.21 19.32 4.55
N THR A 30 -20.20 20.19 4.48
CA THR A 30 -18.94 20.03 5.25
C THR A 30 -18.87 20.92 6.49
N GLY A 31 -19.61 22.04 6.53
CA GLY A 31 -19.47 23.07 7.55
C GLY A 31 -18.17 23.89 7.49
N VAL A 32 -17.34 23.67 6.45
CA VAL A 32 -16.07 24.39 6.26
C VAL A 32 -16.32 25.76 5.63
N SER A 33 -15.48 26.75 5.96
CA SER A 33 -15.62 28.10 5.41
C SER A 33 -15.53 28.12 3.88
N GLU A 34 -16.34 28.98 3.27
CA GLU A 34 -16.42 29.15 1.83
C GLU A 34 -15.05 29.45 1.19
N ASP A 35 -14.28 30.39 1.76
CA ASP A 35 -12.94 30.74 1.26
C ASP A 35 -11.98 29.55 1.26
N LEU A 36 -12.00 28.74 2.33
CA LEU A 36 -11.11 27.59 2.44
C LEU A 36 -11.48 26.50 1.43
N LEU A 37 -12.77 26.17 1.32
CA LEU A 37 -13.25 25.20 0.32
C LEU A 37 -12.94 25.65 -1.10
N ARG A 38 -13.17 26.92 -1.42
CA ARG A 38 -12.83 27.52 -2.72
C ARG A 38 -11.36 27.33 -3.04
N ARG A 39 -10.46 27.59 -2.08
CA ARG A 39 -9.01 27.38 -2.26
C ARG A 39 -8.65 25.91 -2.44
N ILE A 40 -9.26 25.02 -1.68
CA ILE A 40 -9.05 23.57 -1.79
C ILE A 40 -9.49 23.06 -3.16
N LEU A 41 -10.72 23.40 -3.57
CA LEU A 41 -11.32 22.97 -4.82
C LEU A 41 -10.57 23.54 -6.03
N ARG A 42 -10.20 24.82 -6.03
CA ARG A 42 -9.32 25.40 -7.07
C ARG A 42 -7.97 24.71 -7.15
N GLY A 43 -7.35 24.43 -6.00
CA GLY A 43 -6.08 23.70 -5.95
C GLY A 43 -6.17 22.28 -6.52
N CYS A 44 -7.33 21.63 -6.35
CA CYS A 44 -7.65 20.33 -6.95
C CYS A 44 -7.98 20.45 -8.45
N ALA A 45 -8.72 21.49 -8.86
CA ALA A 45 -9.10 21.75 -10.24
C ALA A 45 -7.89 22.05 -11.13
N GLN A 46 -6.93 22.84 -10.65
CA GLN A 46 -5.65 23.07 -11.32
C GLN A 46 -4.82 21.81 -11.56
N ARG A 47 -5.13 20.72 -10.86
CA ARG A 47 -4.48 19.40 -10.99
C ARG A 47 -5.40 18.37 -11.63
N PHE A 48 -6.51 18.80 -12.22
CA PHE A 48 -7.50 17.96 -12.90
C PHE A 48 -8.12 16.87 -12.00
N ILE A 49 -8.10 17.07 -10.68
CA ILE A 49 -8.72 16.14 -9.72
C ILE A 49 -10.24 16.33 -9.73
N PHE A 50 -10.70 17.57 -9.63
CA PHE A 50 -12.07 17.98 -9.92
C PHE A 50 -12.05 18.95 -11.10
N GLU A 51 -13.21 19.30 -11.63
CA GLU A 51 -13.34 20.30 -12.70
C GLU A 51 -14.25 21.43 -12.23
N GLU A 52 -13.81 22.68 -12.34
CA GLU A 52 -14.67 23.85 -12.14
C GLU A 52 -15.30 24.21 -13.49
N VAL A 53 -16.54 23.75 -13.72
CA VAL A 53 -17.23 23.89 -15.02
C VAL A 53 -17.80 25.31 -15.23
N ALA A 54 -18.00 26.04 -14.14
CA ALA A 54 -18.34 27.45 -14.07
C ALA A 54 -17.88 27.98 -12.70
N PRO A 55 -17.80 29.31 -12.49
CA PRO A 55 -17.44 29.86 -11.18
C PRO A 55 -18.25 29.21 -10.05
N ASP A 56 -17.57 28.59 -9.08
CA ASP A 56 -18.16 27.90 -7.94
C ASP A 56 -19.07 26.70 -8.26
N GLN A 57 -18.87 26.09 -9.41
CA GLN A 57 -19.60 24.89 -9.87
C GLN A 57 -18.61 23.79 -10.19
N TYR A 58 -18.64 22.70 -9.44
CA TYR A 58 -17.63 21.64 -9.50
C TYR A 58 -18.23 20.31 -9.98
N ALA A 59 -17.50 19.60 -10.83
CA ALA A 59 -17.86 18.28 -11.35
C ALA A 59 -16.71 17.29 -11.20
N HIS A 60 -17.05 16.01 -11.27
CA HIS A 60 -16.05 14.94 -11.29
C HIS A 60 -15.24 14.91 -12.58
N THR A 61 -13.96 14.56 -12.42
CA THR A 61 -13.12 13.95 -13.45
C THR A 61 -12.93 12.46 -13.11
N ASP A 62 -12.26 11.70 -13.96
CA ASP A 62 -11.92 10.31 -13.64
C ASP A 62 -11.01 10.21 -12.41
N ALA A 63 -10.15 11.20 -12.19
CA ALA A 63 -9.25 11.23 -11.03
C ALA A 63 -10.00 11.36 -9.69
N SER A 64 -10.99 12.26 -9.58
CA SER A 64 -11.78 12.36 -8.35
C SER A 64 -12.69 11.16 -8.12
N LYS A 65 -13.16 10.49 -9.17
CA LYS A 65 -13.91 9.23 -9.01
C LYS A 65 -13.06 8.12 -8.41
N MET A 66 -11.78 8.04 -8.80
CA MET A 66 -10.85 7.08 -8.20
C MET A 66 -10.66 7.32 -6.69
N LEU A 67 -10.82 8.55 -6.19
CA LEU A 67 -10.73 8.82 -4.74
C LEU A 67 -11.84 8.13 -3.92
N ARG A 68 -12.91 7.64 -4.55
CA ARG A 68 -13.94 6.83 -3.88
C ARG A 68 -13.48 5.38 -3.66
N MET A 69 -12.47 4.92 -4.40
CA MET A 69 -11.90 3.59 -4.19
C MET A 69 -11.11 3.61 -2.87
N THR A 70 -11.49 2.74 -1.92
CA THR A 70 -10.90 2.68 -0.58
C THR A 70 -9.37 2.64 -0.61
N GLY A 71 -8.77 1.86 -1.51
CA GLY A 71 -7.32 1.76 -1.62
C GLY A 71 -6.65 3.04 -2.13
N ILE A 72 -7.25 3.73 -3.11
CA ILE A 72 -6.72 5.00 -3.62
C ILE A 72 -6.90 6.12 -2.58
N HIS A 73 -8.05 6.16 -1.89
CA HIS A 73 -8.29 7.07 -0.77
C HIS A 73 -7.21 6.91 0.30
N ALA A 74 -6.95 5.66 0.71
CA ALA A 74 -5.94 5.34 1.70
C ALA A 74 -4.52 5.70 1.23
N LEU A 75 -4.22 5.48 -0.05
CA LEU A 75 -2.93 5.83 -0.66
C LEU A 75 -2.67 7.34 -0.67
N VAL A 76 -3.71 8.16 -0.91
CA VAL A 76 -3.59 9.63 -0.77
C VAL A 76 -3.27 10.01 0.67
N GLY A 77 -3.93 9.38 1.64
CA GLY A 77 -3.64 9.58 3.06
C GLY A 77 -2.19 9.23 3.40
N LEU A 78 -1.72 8.04 2.99
CA LEU A 78 -0.34 7.59 3.17
C LEU A 78 0.68 8.56 2.55
N SER A 79 0.41 8.98 1.31
CA SER A 79 1.32 9.83 0.55
C SER A 79 1.43 11.23 1.16
N CYS A 80 0.31 11.80 1.60
CA CYS A 80 0.27 13.18 2.08
C CYS A 80 0.49 13.34 3.60
N ASP A 81 0.48 12.25 4.38
CA ASP A 81 0.83 12.25 5.80
C ASP A 81 2.23 11.66 6.01
N GLU A 82 2.37 10.34 6.02
CA GLU A 82 3.61 9.66 6.37
C GLU A 82 4.75 9.93 5.39
N VAL A 83 4.51 9.80 4.09
CA VAL A 83 5.58 9.95 3.09
C VAL A 83 6.07 11.40 3.05
N MET A 84 5.16 12.38 2.99
CA MET A 84 5.54 13.79 2.98
C MET A 84 6.25 14.22 4.27
N ARG A 85 5.77 13.80 5.45
CA ARG A 85 6.44 14.12 6.72
C ARG A 85 7.81 13.47 6.82
N SER A 86 7.91 12.18 6.48
CA SER A 86 9.20 11.47 6.47
C SER A 86 10.20 12.12 5.50
N GLY A 87 9.73 12.54 4.32
CA GLY A 87 10.56 13.20 3.31
C GLY A 87 11.20 14.50 3.80
N ALA A 88 10.55 15.24 4.71
CA ALA A 88 11.10 16.45 5.30
C ALA A 88 12.35 16.20 6.15
N TYR A 89 12.52 15.00 6.71
CA TYR A 89 13.65 14.61 7.55
C TYR A 89 14.80 13.95 6.80
N PHE A 90 14.74 13.88 5.46
CA PHE A 90 15.76 13.18 4.67
C PHE A 90 17.15 13.82 4.82
N SER A 91 17.22 15.16 4.86
CA SER A 91 18.48 15.89 5.08
C SER A 91 19.09 15.62 6.46
N ASP A 92 18.25 15.57 7.51
CA ASP A 92 18.69 15.29 8.88
C ASP A 92 19.20 13.85 9.00
N PHE A 93 18.51 12.90 8.38
CA PHE A 93 18.94 11.51 8.29
C PHE A 93 20.33 11.38 7.63
N LEU A 94 20.56 12.07 6.51
CA LEU A 94 21.86 12.04 5.82
C LEU A 94 22.98 12.61 6.71
N GLN A 95 22.72 13.67 7.46
CA GLN A 95 23.69 14.26 8.38
C GLN A 95 23.99 13.31 9.56
N GLN A 96 22.96 12.75 10.20
CA GLN A 96 23.11 11.86 11.35
C GLN A 96 23.89 10.59 10.98
N THR A 97 23.58 10.01 9.82
CA THR A 97 24.20 8.76 9.37
C THR A 97 25.49 8.94 8.59
N LYS A 98 25.86 10.18 8.26
CA LYS A 98 26.95 10.50 7.33
C LYS A 98 26.79 9.78 5.99
N GLY A 99 25.54 9.69 5.52
CA GLY A 99 25.16 9.02 4.27
C GLY A 99 25.25 7.50 4.28
N LYS A 100 25.34 6.86 5.45
CA LYS A 100 25.42 5.39 5.55
C LYS A 100 24.06 4.79 5.89
N PRO A 101 23.57 3.77 5.16
CA PRO A 101 22.32 3.13 5.51
C PRO A 101 22.42 2.42 6.88
N PRO A 102 21.31 2.29 7.61
CA PRO A 102 21.24 1.42 8.78
C PRO A 102 21.48 -0.06 8.43
N SER A 103 21.70 -0.90 9.44
CA SER A 103 21.75 -2.36 9.25
C SER A 103 20.36 -3.00 9.05
N TRP A 104 19.32 -2.28 9.46
CA TRP A 104 17.91 -2.66 9.28
C TRP A 104 17.10 -1.41 8.90
N ASN A 105 16.14 -0.97 9.72
CA ASN A 105 15.18 0.08 9.36
C ASN A 105 15.32 1.38 10.17
N VAL A 106 16.27 1.42 11.11
CA VAL A 106 16.50 2.56 12.01
C VAL A 106 18.00 2.88 12.11
N PRO A 107 18.40 4.16 12.03
CA PRO A 107 17.56 5.32 11.76
C PRO A 107 17.06 5.35 10.32
N SER A 108 15.92 6.02 10.09
CA SER A 108 15.37 6.33 8.77
C SER A 108 14.65 7.69 8.82
N PRO A 109 14.40 8.36 7.68
CA PRO A 109 13.59 9.58 7.67
C PRO A 109 12.21 9.39 8.32
N PHE A 110 11.63 8.20 8.19
CA PHE A 110 10.40 7.83 8.88
C PHE A 110 10.58 7.81 10.40
N SER A 111 11.59 7.11 10.92
CA SER A 111 11.80 7.03 12.38
C SER A 111 12.07 8.42 12.97
N LEU A 112 12.76 9.31 12.24
CA LEU A 112 12.96 10.69 12.70
C LEU A 112 11.66 11.51 12.77
N ALA A 113 10.72 11.26 11.87
CA ALA A 113 9.44 11.97 11.82
C ALA A 113 8.42 11.47 12.84
N PHE A 114 8.46 10.18 13.21
CA PHE A 114 7.39 9.52 13.96
C PHE A 114 7.85 8.96 15.32
N ASP A 115 8.86 8.10 15.31
CA ASP A 115 9.45 7.51 16.53
C ASP A 115 10.89 7.06 16.24
N PRO A 116 11.91 7.65 16.87
CA PRO A 116 13.31 7.39 16.55
C PRO A 116 13.77 5.97 16.90
N THR A 117 12.94 5.18 17.59
CA THR A 117 13.23 3.81 18.02
C THR A 117 12.54 2.75 17.16
N LYS A 118 11.65 3.15 16.24
CA LYS A 118 10.79 2.21 15.49
C LYS A 118 11.01 2.35 13.98
N GLY A 119 11.15 1.20 13.32
CA GLY A 119 10.99 1.13 11.86
C GLY A 119 9.51 1.28 11.48
N LEU A 120 9.25 1.52 10.19
CA LEU A 120 7.90 1.77 9.67
C LEU A 120 6.87 0.70 10.06
N PHE A 121 7.15 -0.57 9.80
CA PHE A 121 6.23 -1.67 10.13
C PHE A 121 6.08 -1.92 11.64
N ASP A 122 7.15 -1.76 12.42
CA ASP A 122 7.09 -1.88 13.87
C ASP A 122 6.25 -0.74 14.48
N TYR A 123 6.33 0.47 13.92
CA TYR A 123 5.51 1.61 14.34
C TYR A 123 4.02 1.36 14.06
N TYR A 124 3.68 0.89 12.85
CA TYR A 124 2.31 0.57 12.50
C TYR A 124 1.69 -0.53 13.37
N SER A 125 2.47 -1.53 13.74
CA SER A 125 1.98 -2.66 14.53
C SER A 125 2.00 -2.43 16.05
N THR A 126 2.78 -1.48 16.56
CA THR A 126 2.96 -1.30 18.02
C THR A 126 2.65 0.10 18.55
N VAL A 127 2.50 1.10 17.68
CA VAL A 127 2.29 2.50 18.08
C VAL A 127 1.01 3.08 17.46
N ASP A 128 0.80 2.87 16.15
CA ASP A 128 -0.35 3.44 15.43
C ASP A 128 -0.96 2.46 14.42
N GLU A 129 -1.81 1.58 14.94
CA GLU A 129 -2.55 0.57 14.15
C GLU A 129 -3.58 1.20 13.19
N VAL A 130 -3.98 2.45 13.41
CA VAL A 130 -4.89 3.15 12.48
C VAL A 130 -4.13 3.52 11.21
N ARG A 131 -2.90 4.04 11.35
CA ARG A 131 -2.00 4.23 10.20
C ARG A 131 -1.60 2.91 9.56
N GLY A 132 -1.34 1.86 10.36
CA GLY A 132 -1.09 0.51 9.84
C GLY A 132 -2.21 0.01 8.92
N ARG A 133 -3.47 0.08 9.38
CA ARG A 133 -4.63 -0.29 8.56
C ARG A 133 -4.77 0.57 7.31
N ARG A 134 -4.50 1.88 7.39
CA ARG A 134 -4.48 2.77 6.22
C ARG A 134 -3.39 2.37 5.23
N PHE A 135 -2.20 2.02 5.70
CA PHE A 135 -1.11 1.53 4.87
C PHE A 135 -1.53 0.27 4.10
N ASP A 136 -2.11 -0.72 4.78
CA ASP A 136 -2.55 -1.98 4.16
C ASP A 136 -3.60 -1.74 3.06
N LEU A 137 -4.59 -0.89 3.33
CA LEU A 137 -5.58 -0.48 2.33
C LEU A 137 -4.92 0.25 1.15
N GLY A 138 -3.97 1.15 1.45
CA GLY A 138 -3.20 1.88 0.45
C GLY A 138 -2.41 0.97 -0.47
N MET A 139 -1.79 -0.09 0.07
CA MET A 139 -1.09 -1.11 -0.72
C MET A 139 -2.03 -1.83 -1.68
N GLY A 140 -3.24 -2.18 -1.26
CA GLY A 140 -4.28 -2.70 -2.15
C GLY A 140 -4.64 -1.73 -3.29
N GLY A 141 -4.65 -0.42 -3.01
CA GLY A 141 -4.78 0.62 -4.03
C GLY A 141 -3.62 0.64 -5.03
N THR A 142 -2.38 0.46 -4.58
CA THR A 142 -1.22 0.39 -5.49
C THR A 142 -1.29 -0.82 -6.42
N GLU A 143 -1.75 -1.97 -5.93
CA GLU A 143 -1.90 -3.19 -6.74
C GLU A 143 -2.91 -3.04 -7.88
N ALA A 144 -3.89 -2.14 -7.75
CA ALA A 144 -4.81 -1.83 -8.84
C ALA A 144 -4.18 -0.96 -9.95
N THR A 145 -2.98 -0.42 -9.71
CA THR A 145 -2.32 0.57 -10.60
C THR A 145 -0.97 0.11 -11.15
N LYS A 146 -0.41 -1.00 -10.64
CA LYS A 146 0.88 -1.55 -11.07
C LYS A 146 0.75 -2.43 -12.32
N PRO A 147 1.84 -2.60 -13.10
CA PRO A 147 1.92 -3.65 -14.11
C PRO A 147 1.64 -5.02 -13.50
N LEU A 148 1.01 -5.89 -14.28
CA LEU A 148 0.56 -7.19 -13.80
C LEU A 148 1.78 -8.11 -13.57
N VAL A 149 2.14 -8.36 -12.31
CA VAL A 149 3.22 -9.31 -11.95
C VAL A 149 2.98 -10.71 -12.52
N GLU A 150 1.73 -11.08 -12.77
CA GLU A 150 1.37 -12.31 -13.49
C GLU A 150 1.87 -12.37 -14.94
N GLU A 151 2.35 -11.26 -15.51
CA GLU A 151 3.04 -11.22 -16.81
C GLU A 151 4.56 -11.34 -16.68
N MET A 152 5.12 -11.25 -15.47
CA MET A 152 6.57 -11.31 -15.22
C MET A 152 7.08 -12.73 -14.96
N PHE A 153 6.19 -13.66 -14.60
CA PHE A 153 6.49 -15.07 -14.37
C PHE A 153 5.43 -15.96 -15.03
N ASP A 154 5.87 -17.00 -15.73
CA ASP A 154 4.97 -17.94 -16.39
C ASP A 154 4.41 -18.96 -15.39
N PHE A 155 3.36 -18.56 -14.66
CA PHE A 155 2.64 -19.43 -13.75
C PHE A 155 2.00 -20.65 -14.44
N SER A 156 1.79 -20.62 -15.76
CA SER A 156 1.24 -21.77 -16.49
C SER A 156 2.24 -22.89 -16.73
N SER A 157 3.54 -22.61 -16.59
CA SER A 157 4.61 -23.59 -16.70
C SER A 157 4.73 -24.52 -15.49
N LEU A 158 4.09 -24.17 -14.37
CA LEU A 158 4.13 -24.94 -13.13
C LEU A 158 3.27 -26.21 -13.22
N PRO A 159 3.73 -27.34 -12.67
CA PRO A 159 2.94 -28.57 -12.61
C PRO A 159 1.59 -28.42 -11.90
N GLU A 160 0.66 -29.34 -12.21
CA GLU A 160 -0.60 -29.47 -11.48
C GLU A 160 -0.33 -29.71 -9.98
N GLY A 161 -1.01 -28.94 -9.12
CA GLY A 161 -0.85 -29.02 -7.67
C GLY A 161 0.37 -28.27 -7.12
N SER A 162 1.08 -27.50 -7.95
CA SER A 162 2.20 -26.69 -7.47
C SER A 162 1.77 -25.64 -6.44
N THR A 163 2.60 -25.48 -5.42
CA THR A 163 2.38 -24.54 -4.30
C THR A 163 3.27 -23.32 -4.44
N VAL A 164 2.65 -22.13 -4.39
CA VAL A 164 3.33 -20.82 -4.40
C VAL A 164 3.24 -20.19 -3.01
N VAL A 165 4.38 -19.82 -2.43
CA VAL A 165 4.45 -19.06 -1.17
C VAL A 165 4.63 -17.59 -1.49
N ASP A 166 3.62 -16.76 -1.25
CA ASP A 166 3.64 -15.31 -1.44
C ASP A 166 4.12 -14.65 -0.14
N VAL A 167 5.42 -14.39 -0.06
CA VAL A 167 6.11 -13.89 1.12
C VAL A 167 5.95 -12.37 1.22
N GLY A 168 5.34 -11.90 2.31
CA GLY A 168 4.93 -10.50 2.45
C GLY A 168 3.81 -10.15 1.46
N GLY A 169 2.94 -11.11 1.15
CA GLY A 169 1.89 -10.95 0.14
C GLY A 169 0.75 -10.01 0.55
N GLY A 170 0.82 -9.40 1.74
CA GLY A 170 -0.20 -8.54 2.30
C GLY A 170 -1.50 -9.28 2.53
N ARG A 171 -2.61 -8.70 2.05
CA ARG A 171 -3.94 -9.31 2.14
C ARG A 171 -4.24 -10.32 1.01
N GLY A 172 -3.22 -10.72 0.26
CA GLY A 172 -3.31 -11.78 -0.77
C GLY A 172 -3.93 -11.35 -2.10
N HIS A 173 -3.93 -10.05 -2.43
CA HIS A 173 -4.56 -9.54 -3.66
C HIS A 173 -4.01 -10.18 -4.94
N LEU A 174 -2.67 -10.33 -5.04
CA LEU A 174 -2.04 -11.00 -6.18
C LEU A 174 -2.39 -12.49 -6.20
N SER A 175 -2.13 -13.21 -5.11
CA SER A 175 -2.38 -14.65 -5.00
C SER A 175 -3.82 -15.04 -5.34
N ARG A 176 -4.81 -14.24 -4.93
CA ARG A 176 -6.23 -14.44 -5.32
C ARG A 176 -6.49 -14.23 -6.81
N ARG A 177 -5.85 -13.23 -7.42
CA ARG A 177 -6.01 -12.96 -8.86
C ARG A 177 -5.31 -14.02 -9.70
N VAL A 178 -4.12 -14.46 -9.30
CA VAL A 178 -3.36 -15.50 -10.01
C VAL A 178 -4.05 -16.85 -9.87
N SER A 179 -4.54 -17.24 -8.69
CA SER A 179 -5.27 -18.51 -8.51
C SER A 179 -6.55 -18.60 -9.35
N GLN A 180 -7.24 -17.49 -9.60
CA GLN A 180 -8.38 -17.45 -10.51
C GLN A 180 -8.00 -17.74 -11.97
N LYS A 181 -6.80 -17.31 -12.41
CA LYS A 181 -6.28 -17.55 -13.77
C LYS A 181 -5.61 -18.92 -13.89
N HIS A 182 -5.02 -19.42 -12.80
CA HIS A 182 -4.25 -20.66 -12.73
C HIS A 182 -4.83 -21.57 -11.64
N PRO A 183 -6.02 -22.16 -11.85
CA PRO A 183 -6.73 -22.94 -10.83
C PRO A 183 -6.02 -24.25 -10.44
N HIS A 184 -4.99 -24.67 -11.17
CA HIS A 184 -4.14 -25.81 -10.86
C HIS A 184 -3.11 -25.52 -9.75
N LEU A 185 -2.95 -24.25 -9.35
CA LEU A 185 -2.01 -23.81 -8.32
C LEU A 185 -2.70 -23.59 -6.97
N THR A 186 -1.94 -23.76 -5.90
CA THR A 186 -2.32 -23.36 -4.53
C THR A 186 -1.36 -22.31 -4.00
N PHE A 187 -1.85 -21.43 -3.14
CA PHE A 187 -1.11 -20.29 -2.61
C PHE A 187 -1.11 -20.29 -1.08
N ILE A 188 0.05 -20.01 -0.49
CA ILE A 188 0.20 -19.68 0.92
C ILE A 188 0.69 -18.24 1.00
N VAL A 189 -0.17 -17.33 1.48
CA VAL A 189 0.18 -15.93 1.66
C VAL A 189 0.71 -15.73 3.07
N GLN A 190 1.98 -15.35 3.15
CA GLN A 190 2.69 -15.12 4.40
C GLN A 190 2.78 -13.63 4.71
N ASP A 191 2.33 -13.20 5.88
CA ASP A 191 2.54 -11.82 6.36
C ASP A 191 2.45 -11.72 7.89
N LEU A 192 2.67 -10.53 8.45
CA LEU A 192 2.54 -10.27 9.87
C LEU A 192 1.08 -10.45 10.35
N PRO A 193 0.86 -10.87 11.61
CA PRO A 193 -0.49 -11.10 12.15
C PRO A 193 -1.44 -9.92 11.96
N ALA A 194 -0.93 -8.69 12.17
CA ALA A 194 -1.72 -7.47 12.04
C ALA A 194 -2.25 -7.23 10.61
N VAL A 195 -1.53 -7.69 9.59
CA VAL A 195 -1.86 -7.46 8.17
C VAL A 195 -2.92 -8.45 7.69
N ILE A 196 -2.76 -9.72 8.04
CA ILE A 196 -3.67 -10.79 7.62
C ILE A 196 -4.88 -10.94 8.54
N HIS A 197 -4.93 -10.21 9.66
CA HIS A 197 -6.07 -10.21 10.56
C HIS A 197 -7.38 -9.90 9.80
N GLY A 198 -8.39 -10.74 10.00
CA GLY A 198 -9.70 -10.64 9.35
C GLY A 198 -9.69 -10.91 7.84
N VAL A 199 -8.62 -11.51 7.29
CA VAL A 199 -8.60 -12.03 5.92
C VAL A 199 -8.98 -13.51 5.95
N GLU A 200 -10.07 -13.87 5.29
CA GLU A 200 -10.52 -15.27 5.21
C GLU A 200 -9.78 -16.03 4.11
N ASP A 201 -9.45 -17.30 4.38
CA ASP A 201 -8.91 -18.23 3.40
C ASP A 201 -9.90 -18.47 2.24
N THR A 202 -9.40 -19.00 1.14
CA THR A 202 -10.20 -19.60 0.07
C THR A 202 -9.80 -21.04 -0.17
N ASP A 203 -10.45 -21.69 -1.13
CA ASP A 203 -10.09 -23.02 -1.63
C ASP A 203 -8.67 -23.11 -2.21
N LYS A 204 -8.12 -21.98 -2.68
CA LYS A 204 -6.81 -21.90 -3.33
C LYS A 204 -5.79 -21.02 -2.61
N VAL A 205 -6.21 -20.21 -1.64
CA VAL A 205 -5.35 -19.25 -0.95
C VAL A 205 -5.50 -19.42 0.56
N THR A 206 -4.42 -19.79 1.22
CA THR A 206 -4.35 -19.88 2.68
C THR A 206 -3.49 -18.76 3.24
N MET A 207 -3.99 -18.05 4.25
CA MET A 207 -3.25 -17.03 4.98
C MET A 207 -2.41 -17.67 6.09
N MET A 208 -1.15 -17.26 6.21
CA MET A 208 -0.21 -17.79 7.19
C MET A 208 0.54 -16.67 7.89
N GLU A 209 0.46 -16.63 9.22
CA GLU A 209 1.29 -15.70 9.99
C GLU A 209 2.77 -16.06 9.84
N HIS A 210 3.57 -15.12 9.34
CA HIS A 210 5.00 -15.31 9.22
C HIS A 210 5.75 -13.97 9.25
N ASP A 211 6.83 -13.97 10.02
CA ASP A 211 7.80 -12.89 10.05
C ASP A 211 9.02 -13.31 9.23
N ILE A 212 9.28 -12.59 8.13
CA ILE A 212 10.37 -12.86 7.17
C ILE A 212 11.77 -12.88 7.81
N ARG A 213 11.89 -12.34 9.03
CA ARG A 213 13.12 -12.38 9.83
C ARG A 213 13.41 -13.76 10.42
N ARG A 214 12.44 -14.69 10.36
CA ARG A 214 12.56 -16.06 10.86
C ARG A 214 12.69 -17.04 9.69
N PRO A 215 13.27 -18.23 9.90
CA PRO A 215 13.28 -19.29 8.89
C PRO A 215 11.88 -19.58 8.34
N ASN A 216 11.75 -19.78 7.03
CA ASN A 216 10.44 -20.02 6.43
C ASN A 216 9.88 -21.37 6.93
N PRO A 217 8.64 -21.41 7.47
CA PRO A 217 8.04 -22.63 7.98
C PRO A 217 7.55 -23.57 6.87
N VAL A 218 7.24 -23.06 5.68
CA VAL A 218 6.87 -23.87 4.52
C VAL A 218 8.14 -24.32 3.83
N ARG A 219 8.27 -25.63 3.59
CA ARG A 219 9.45 -26.23 2.94
C ARG A 219 9.04 -26.90 1.63
N GLY A 220 9.93 -26.85 0.64
CA GLY A 220 9.75 -27.55 -0.64
C GLY A 220 8.62 -27.01 -1.53
N ALA A 221 8.12 -25.79 -1.27
CA ALA A 221 7.22 -25.11 -2.20
C ALA A 221 7.87 -24.94 -3.58
N ASP A 222 7.05 -24.88 -4.63
CA ASP A 222 7.53 -24.80 -6.00
C ASP A 222 8.06 -23.41 -6.35
N VAL A 223 7.44 -22.38 -5.76
CA VAL A 223 7.82 -20.97 -5.93
C VAL A 223 7.76 -20.24 -4.59
N TYR A 224 8.83 -19.51 -4.24
CA TYR A 224 8.79 -18.48 -3.19
C TYR A 224 8.80 -17.08 -3.82
N LEU A 225 7.65 -16.43 -3.80
CA LEU A 225 7.46 -15.11 -4.41
C LEU A 225 7.71 -13.99 -3.39
N LEU A 226 8.69 -13.13 -3.67
CA LEU A 226 8.96 -11.90 -2.92
C LEU A 226 8.66 -10.68 -3.79
N ARG A 227 7.44 -10.13 -3.72
CA ARG A 227 7.03 -8.93 -4.48
C ARG A 227 7.08 -7.69 -3.59
N SER A 228 7.77 -6.65 -4.04
CA SER A 228 7.81 -5.37 -3.32
C SER A 228 8.23 -5.54 -1.84
N ILE A 229 9.16 -6.47 -1.56
CA ILE A 229 9.68 -6.70 -0.20
C ILE A 229 11.11 -6.15 -0.08
N LEU A 230 12.01 -6.62 -0.94
CA LEU A 230 13.45 -6.37 -0.80
C LEU A 230 13.85 -4.89 -0.95
N HIS A 231 12.98 -4.06 -1.54
CA HIS A 231 13.23 -2.63 -1.69
C HIS A 231 13.09 -1.84 -0.39
N ASP A 232 12.47 -2.42 0.65
CA ASP A 232 12.28 -1.77 1.95
C ASP A 232 13.49 -1.91 2.88
N TYR A 233 14.48 -2.73 2.50
CA TYR A 233 15.55 -3.15 3.38
C TYR A 233 16.94 -2.92 2.75
N PRO A 234 17.97 -2.63 3.57
CA PRO A 234 19.36 -2.56 3.11
C PRO A 234 19.90 -3.96 2.77
N ASP A 235 20.96 -4.04 1.95
CA ASP A 235 21.53 -5.31 1.44
C ASP A 235 21.80 -6.36 2.53
N ALA A 236 22.35 -5.96 3.68
CA ALA A 236 22.64 -6.88 4.78
C ALA A 236 21.36 -7.52 5.36
N ALA A 237 20.27 -6.74 5.43
CA ALA A 237 18.97 -7.22 5.84
C ALA A 237 18.37 -8.15 4.78
N CYS A 238 18.46 -7.79 3.49
CA CYS A 238 18.04 -8.64 2.38
C CYS A 238 18.77 -9.99 2.38
N MET A 239 20.09 -10.02 2.62
CA MET A 239 20.85 -11.26 2.73
C MET A 239 20.37 -12.15 3.89
N SER A 240 20.05 -11.55 5.03
CA SER A 240 19.49 -12.29 6.18
C SER A 240 18.11 -12.87 5.85
N VAL A 241 17.26 -12.07 5.21
CA VAL A 241 15.92 -12.47 4.72
C VAL A 241 16.09 -13.65 3.76
N PHE A 242 16.89 -13.52 2.70
CA PHE A 242 17.14 -14.62 1.75
C PHE A 242 17.64 -15.90 2.41
N SER A 243 18.55 -15.81 3.37
CA SER A 243 19.08 -16.98 4.08
C SER A 243 17.96 -17.79 4.79
N ASN A 244 16.91 -17.11 5.26
CA ASN A 244 15.77 -17.78 5.89
C ASN A 244 14.90 -18.57 4.89
N PHE A 245 14.87 -18.19 3.60
CA PHE A 245 14.10 -18.89 2.57
C PHE A 245 14.93 -19.97 1.87
N VAL A 246 16.21 -19.71 1.61
CA VAL A 246 17.11 -20.69 0.95
C VAL A 246 17.17 -22.00 1.74
N THR A 247 17.10 -21.95 3.08
CA THR A 247 17.08 -23.17 3.91
C THR A 247 15.79 -23.98 3.81
N ALA A 248 14.72 -23.39 3.27
CA ALA A 248 13.43 -24.02 3.03
C ALA A 248 13.23 -24.48 1.57
N MET A 249 14.09 -24.01 0.65
CA MET A 249 14.08 -24.39 -0.76
C MET A 249 14.77 -25.75 -0.98
N GLU A 250 14.22 -26.53 -1.91
CA GLU A 250 14.94 -27.68 -2.46
C GLU A 250 15.72 -27.24 -3.72
N PRO A 251 16.84 -27.89 -4.08
CA PRO A 251 17.70 -27.46 -5.19
C PRO A 251 17.02 -27.33 -6.56
N SER A 252 15.86 -27.97 -6.76
CA SER A 252 15.09 -27.98 -8.01
C SER A 252 13.92 -26.99 -8.04
N LYS A 253 13.73 -26.20 -6.98
CA LYS A 253 12.60 -25.26 -6.81
C LYS A 253 13.04 -23.81 -7.03
N VAL A 254 12.07 -22.95 -7.37
CA VAL A 254 12.29 -21.54 -7.77
C VAL A 254 11.96 -20.58 -6.64
#